data_AF-A0A7V7YE44-F1
#
_entry.id   AF-A0A7V7YE44-F1
#
_cell.length_a   1.000
_cell.length_b   1.000
_cell.length_c   1.000
_cell.angle_alpha   90.00
_cell.angle_beta   90.00
_cell.angle_gamma   90.00
#
_symmetry.space_group_name_H-M   'P 1'
#
loop_
_entity.id
_entity.type
_entity.pdbx_description
1 polymer ?
#
loop_
_entity_poly.entity_id
_entity_poly.type
_entity_poly.pdbx_seq_one_letter_code
_entity_poly.pdbx_strand_id
1 'polypeptide(L)' 'MGEWSDYFEDFPEENPANFVDGRFDPKGAAEMHARQMRLTEQQAALDSTVARMIQEGKDRQRAKSGKS' A
#
# COMPACT_ATOMS: atom_id res chain seq x y z
N MET A 1 -12.87 -24.69 -35.86
CA MET A 1 -12.13 -23.85 -34.91
C MET A 1 -13.17 -23.43 -33.88
N GLY A 2 -13.04 -23.85 -32.62
CA GLY A 2 -14.03 -23.46 -31.59
C GLY A 2 -14.04 -21.94 -31.45
N GLU A 3 -15.23 -21.36 -31.38
CA GLU A 3 -15.42 -19.92 -31.24
C GLU A 3 -14.73 -19.47 -29.96
N TRP A 4 -13.93 -18.40 -30.04
CA TRP A 4 -13.14 -17.93 -28.90
C TRP A 4 -14.02 -17.47 -27.71
N SER A 5 -15.33 -17.32 -27.92
CA SER A 5 -16.35 -17.06 -26.91
C SER A 5 -16.54 -18.21 -25.92
N ASP A 6 -16.41 -19.46 -26.38
CA ASP A 6 -16.79 -20.65 -25.58
C ASP A 6 -15.78 -20.93 -24.46
N TYR A 7 -14.62 -20.27 -24.47
CA TYR A 7 -13.58 -20.34 -23.44
C TYR A 7 -13.74 -19.29 -22.34
N PHE A 8 -14.69 -18.38 -22.49
CA PHE A 8 -14.93 -17.26 -21.57
C PHE A 8 -16.33 -17.32 -20.91
N GLU A 9 -17.11 -18.38 -21.16
CA GLU A 9 -18.44 -18.53 -20.55
C GLU A 9 -18.38 -18.86 -19.05
N ASP A 10 -17.25 -19.40 -18.57
CA ASP A 10 -17.05 -19.77 -17.16
C ASP A 10 -16.16 -18.76 -16.40
N PHE A 11 -16.34 -17.45 -16.62
CA PHE A 11 -15.77 -16.51 -15.66
C PHE A 11 -16.46 -16.74 -14.31
N PRO A 12 -15.70 -17.03 -13.23
CA PRO A 12 -16.31 -17.17 -11.93
C PRO A 12 -17.03 -15.88 -11.56
N GLU A 13 -18.28 -15.98 -11.13
CA GLU A 13 -19.06 -14.83 -10.61
C GLU A 13 -18.36 -14.18 -9.41
N GLU A 14 -17.45 -14.93 -8.78
CA GLU A 14 -16.64 -14.51 -7.64
C GLU A 14 -15.51 -13.56 -8.05
N ASN A 15 -15.43 -12.42 -7.37
CA ASN A 15 -14.32 -11.48 -7.56
C ASN A 15 -12.97 -12.16 -7.20
N PRO A 16 -12.02 -12.29 -8.14
CA PRO A 16 -10.72 -12.93 -7.89
C PRO A 16 -9.90 -12.28 -6.78
N ALA A 17 -10.12 -10.99 -6.49
CA ALA A 17 -9.46 -10.28 -5.39
C ALA A 17 -9.84 -10.80 -3.99
N ASN A 18 -10.89 -11.61 -3.89
CA ASN A 18 -11.32 -12.24 -2.65
C ASN A 18 -10.62 -13.58 -2.38
N PHE A 19 -9.76 -14.06 -3.28
CA PHE A 19 -9.00 -15.28 -3.03
C PHE A 19 -7.77 -14.97 -2.16
N VAL A 20 -7.63 -15.70 -1.06
CA VAL A 20 -6.47 -15.67 -0.16
C VAL A 20 -5.90 -17.08 -0.11
N ASP A 21 -4.61 -17.23 -0.40
CA ASP A 21 -3.90 -18.52 -0.45
C ASP A 21 -4.60 -19.58 -1.31
N GLY A 22 -5.16 -19.16 -2.45
CA GLY A 22 -5.84 -20.04 -3.40
C GLY A 22 -7.25 -20.48 -3.00
N ARG A 23 -7.82 -19.91 -1.93
CA ARG A 23 -9.18 -20.16 -1.47
C ARG A 23 -10.01 -18.88 -1.50
N PHE A 24 -11.27 -18.96 -1.95
CA PHE A 24 -12.21 -17.84 -1.86
C PHE A 24 -12.49 -17.51 -0.38
N ASP A 25 -11.95 -16.38 0.08
CA ASP A 25 -12.11 -15.84 1.42
C ASP A 25 -12.26 -14.30 1.36
N PRO A 26 -13.47 -13.80 1.05
CA PRO A 26 -13.72 -12.37 0.96
C PRO A 26 -13.47 -11.62 2.27
N LYS A 27 -13.58 -12.29 3.42
CA LYS A 27 -13.31 -11.68 4.73
C LYS A 27 -11.81 -11.52 4.95
N GLY A 28 -11.04 -12.58 4.68
CA GLY A 28 -9.57 -12.54 4.74
C GLY A 28 -9.00 -11.47 3.81
N ALA A 29 -9.51 -11.38 2.57
CA ALA A 29 -9.08 -10.36 1.62
C ALA A 29 -9.38 -8.93 2.12
N ALA A 30 -10.57 -8.70 2.67
CA ALA A 30 -10.95 -7.40 3.25
C ALA A 30 -10.07 -7.02 4.45
N GLU A 31 -9.74 -7.97 5.33
CA GLU A 31 -8.85 -7.75 6.47
C GLU A 31 -7.41 -7.43 6.03
N MET A 32 -6.88 -8.15 5.03
CA MET A 32 -5.57 -7.86 4.45
C MET A 32 -5.52 -6.45 3.85
N HIS A 33 -6.55 -6.07 3.10
CA HIS A 33 -6.66 -4.73 2.52
C HIS A 33 -6.74 -3.65 3.60
N ALA A 34 -7.57 -3.85 4.63
CA ALA A 34 -7.67 -2.92 5.76
C ALA A 34 -6.34 -2.78 6.51
N ARG A 35 -5.61 -3.88 6.70
CA ARG A 35 -4.27 -3.86 7.31
C ARG A 35 -3.27 -3.07 6.47
N GLN A 36 -3.27 -3.29 5.14
CA GLN A 36 -2.39 -2.57 4.23
C GLN A 36 -2.66 -1.06 4.26
N MET A 37 -3.94 -0.65 4.25
CA MET A 37 -4.32 0.76 4.35
C MET A 37 -3.79 1.39 5.65
N ARG A 38 -3.97 0.73 6.80
CA ARG A 38 -3.45 1.22 8.10
C ARG A 38 -1.93 1.35 8.10
N LEU A 39 -1.22 0.40 7.49
CA LEU A 39 0.24 0.47 7.37
C LEU A 39 0.67 1.66 6.51
N THR A 40 -0.02 1.90 5.39
CA THR A 40 0.28 3.05 4.53
C THR A 40 0.03 4.39 5.20
N GLU A 41 -1.04 4.51 6.00
CA GLU A 41 -1.33 5.70 6.79
C GLU A 41 -0.25 5.96 7.85
N GLN A 42 0.16 4.91 8.57
CA GLN A 42 1.23 5.02 9.57
C GLN A 42 2.57 5.38 8.94
N GLN A 43 2.89 4.80 7.78
CA GLN A 43 4.11 5.11 7.05
C GLN A 43 4.13 6.58 6.61
N ALA A 44 3.02 7.10 6.06
CA ALA A 44 2.92 8.49 5.65
C ALA A 44 3.14 9.46 6.84
N ALA A 45 2.57 9.14 8.01
CA ALA A 45 2.79 9.92 9.23
C ALA A 45 4.26 9.89 9.68
N LEU A 46 4.91 8.72 9.61
CA LEU A 46 6.33 8.58 9.94
C LEU A 46 7.22 9.35 8.98
N ASP A 47 6.97 9.27 7.68
CA ASP A 47 7.74 9.96 6.64
C ASP A 47 7.70 11.48 6.85
N SER A 48 6.54 12.03 7.20
CA SER A 48 6.39 13.46 7.53
C SER A 48 7.23 13.86 8.74
N THR A 49 7.33 12.98 9.75
CA THR A 49 8.13 13.21 10.95
C THR A 49 9.62 13.18 10.62
N VAL A 50 10.07 12.19 9.85
CA VAL A 50 11.45 12.08 9.40
C VAL A 50 11.85 13.28 8.56
N ALA A 51 11.01 13.72 7.62
CA ALA A 51 11.25 14.89 6.80
C ALA A 51 11.45 16.16 7.65
N ARG A 52 10.62 16.36 8.69
CA ARG A 52 10.77 17.46 9.63
C ARG A 52 12.09 17.40 10.39
N MET A 53 12.48 16.22 10.89
CA MET A 53 13.75 16.05 11.60
C MET A 53 14.95 16.35 10.70
N ILE A 54 14.91 15.93 9.43
CA ILE A 54 15.95 16.25 8.45
C ILE A 54 16.06 17.76 8.25
N GLN A 55 14.92 18.45 8.12
CA GLN A 55 14.90 19.89 7.92
C GLN A 55 15.46 20.64 9.14
N GLU A 56 15.01 20.29 10.35
CA GLU A 56 15.55 20.85 11.60
C GLU A 56 17.07 20.62 11.71
N GLY A 57 17.55 19.43 11.31
CA GLY A 57 18.97 19.11 11.26
C GLY A 57 19.76 20.01 10.31
N LYS A 58 19.25 20.23 9.09
CA LYS A 58 19.84 21.14 8.11
C LYS A 58 19.90 22.58 8.62
N ASP A 59 18.82 23.05 9.25
CA ASP A 59 18.76 24.41 9.78
C ASP A 59 19.75 24.61 10.93
N ARG A 60 19.89 23.63 11.83
CA ARG A 60 20.92 23.64 12.89
C ARG A 60 22.33 23.65 12.32
N GLN A 61 22.61 22.92 11.24
CA GLN A 61 23.93 22.93 10.59
C GLN A 61 24.23 24.32 9.99
N ARG A 62 23.27 24.91 9.26
CA ARG A 62 23.40 26.26 8.69
C ARG A 62 23.65 27.32 9.76
N ALA A 63 22.93 27.25 10.88
CA ALA A 63 23.10 28.18 11.99
C ALA A 63 24.51 28.08 12.64
N LYS A 64 25.11 26.89 12.63
CA LYS A 64 26.48 26.69 13.12
C LYS A 64 27.53 27.18 12.12
N SER A 65 27.32 26.96 10.82
CA SER A 65 28.28 27.39 9.79
C SER A 65 28.30 28.91 9.56
N GLY A 66 27.17 29.60 9.76
CA GLY A 66 27.08 31.07 9.62
C GLY A 66 27.59 31.87 10.83
N LYS A 67 28.00 31.20 11.91
CA LYS A 67 28.56 31.81 13.12
C LYS A 67 30.10 31.76 13.20
N SER A 68 30.74 31.21 12.17
CA SER A 68 32.19 31.10 12.05
C SER A 68 32.76 32.12 11.06
#